data_AF-A0A0Q8XKN1-F1
#
_entry.id   AF-A0A0Q8XKN1-F1
#
_cell.length_a   1.000
_cell.length_b   1.000
_cell.length_c   1.000
_cell.angle_alpha   90.00
_cell.angle_beta   90.00
_cell.angle_gamma   90.00
#
_symmetry.space_group_name_H-M   'P 1'
#
loop_
_entity.id
_entity.type
_entity.pdbx_description
1 polymer ?
#
loop_
_entity_poly.entity_id
_entity_poly.type
_entity_poly.pdbx_seq_one_letter_code
_entity_poly.pdbx_strand_id
1 'polypeptide(L)'
;MIDEPAQAFENADAKTIVAALWSNWPIVATLRPADVGMDASPDRLIDFIKVFQDLGDAGLITFEAFIVGPGGPQMIDAALTARGRALLGPDMNAALAVRQLAS
;
A
#
# COMPACT_ATOMS: atom_id res chain seq x y z
N MET A 1 19.05 4.08 -16.71
CA MET A 1 17.85 3.24 -16.54
C MET A 1 17.34 3.60 -15.17
N ILE A 2 16.36 4.48 -15.09
CA ILE A 2 15.75 4.88 -13.82
C ILE A 2 14.85 3.72 -13.42
N ASP A 3 15.01 3.20 -12.21
CA ASP A 3 14.28 2.04 -11.71
C ASP A 3 12.76 2.32 -11.72
N GLU A 4 12.02 1.68 -12.64
CA GLU A 4 10.55 1.64 -12.69
C GLU A 4 9.85 1.45 -11.32
N PRO A 5 10.35 0.64 -10.34
CA PRO A 5 9.69 0.50 -9.04
C PRO A 5 9.64 1.79 -8.21
N ALA A 6 10.55 2.75 -8.42
CA ALA A 6 10.51 4.03 -7.72
C ALA A 6 9.32 4.88 -8.17
N GLN A 7 8.88 4.73 -9.43
CA GLN A 7 7.83 5.53 -10.02
C GLN A 7 6.43 5.10 -9.54
N ALA A 8 6.22 3.81 -9.29
CA ALA A 8 4.98 3.29 -8.68
C ALA A 8 4.77 3.84 -7.25
N PHE A 9 5.86 4.13 -6.53
CA PHE A 9 5.81 4.66 -5.17
C PHE A 9 5.65 6.19 -5.11
N GLU A 10 5.90 6.94 -6.19
CA GLU A 10 5.69 8.39 -6.16
C GLU A 10 4.22 8.82 -6.03
N ASN A 11 3.30 7.88 -6.25
CA ASN A 11 1.88 8.08 -6.03
C ASN A 11 1.56 8.18 -4.51
N ALA A 12 0.85 9.25 -4.10
CA ALA A 12 0.41 9.44 -2.72
C ALA A 12 -0.47 8.30 -2.18
N ASP A 13 -1.26 7.67 -3.04
CA ASP A 13 -2.11 6.52 -2.69
C ASP A 13 -1.24 5.29 -2.40
N ALA A 14 -0.20 5.07 -3.22
CA ALA A 14 0.77 4.00 -3.00
C ALA A 14 1.51 4.19 -1.67
N LYS A 15 1.93 5.43 -1.35
CA LYS A 15 2.54 5.77 -0.06
C LYS A 15 1.59 5.46 1.10
N THR A 16 0.30 5.76 0.97
CA THR A 16 -0.71 5.50 1.99
C THR A 16 -0.92 3.99 2.22
N ILE A 17 -1.05 3.22 1.15
CA ILE A 17 -1.18 1.75 1.22
C ILE A 17 0.07 1.11 1.82
N VAL A 18 1.26 1.52 1.37
CA VAL A 18 2.54 1.01 1.91
C VAL A 18 2.68 1.35 3.39
N ALA A 19 2.30 2.55 3.82
CA ALA A 19 2.32 2.93 5.22
C ALA A 19 1.36 2.06 6.06
N ALA A 20 0.17 1.77 5.55
CA ALA A 20 -0.77 0.87 6.20
C ALA A 20 -0.18 -0.55 6.36
N LEU A 21 0.41 -1.11 5.31
CA LEU A 21 1.07 -2.42 5.36
C LEU A 21 2.30 -2.42 6.27
N TRP A 22 3.10 -1.36 6.26
CA TRP A 22 4.28 -1.22 7.14
C TRP A 22 3.87 -1.21 8.61
N SER A 23 2.78 -0.52 8.96
CA SER A 23 2.30 -0.46 10.34
C SER A 23 1.79 -1.79 10.90
N ASN A 24 1.38 -2.72 10.01
CA ASN A 24 0.92 -4.06 10.39
C ASN A 24 2.03 -5.11 10.36
N TRP A 25 3.19 -4.80 9.76
CA TRP A 25 4.32 -5.72 9.69
C TRP A 25 4.81 -6.11 11.11
N PRO A 26 5.13 -7.39 11.38
CA PRO A 26 5.33 -8.51 10.45
C PRO A 26 4.09 -9.34 10.11
N ILE A 27 2.88 -8.86 10.43
CA ILE A 27 1.63 -9.56 10.18
C ILE A 27 1.06 -9.16 8.80
N VAL A 28 0.24 -10.03 8.22
CA VAL A 28 -0.56 -9.72 7.02
C VAL A 28 -1.80 -8.89 7.38
N ALA A 29 -2.29 -8.07 6.46
CA ALA A 29 -3.46 -7.22 6.68
C ALA A 29 -4.54 -7.44 5.62
N THR A 30 -5.80 -7.46 6.04
CA THR A 30 -6.91 -7.24 5.12
C THR A 30 -7.12 -5.75 4.96
N LEU A 31 -6.97 -5.23 3.73
CA LEU A 31 -7.14 -3.81 3.43
C LEU A 31 -8.36 -3.57 2.54
N ARG A 32 -9.13 -2.55 2.92
CA ARG A 32 -10.29 -2.01 2.23
C ARG A 32 -9.98 -0.56 1.86
N PRO A 33 -10.67 0.01 0.85
CA PRO A 33 -10.50 1.42 0.48
C PRO A 33 -10.65 2.38 1.66
N ALA A 34 -11.59 2.13 2.57
CA ALA A 34 -11.82 2.96 3.75
C ALA A 34 -10.60 3.00 4.71
N ASP A 35 -9.85 1.91 4.81
CA ASP A 35 -8.68 1.81 5.69
C ASP A 35 -7.53 2.72 5.22
N VAL A 36 -7.56 3.14 3.96
CA VAL A 36 -6.55 3.99 3.30
C VAL A 36 -7.16 5.27 2.71
N GLY A 37 -8.39 5.63 3.08
CA GLY A 37 -9.03 6.88 2.67
C GLY A 37 -9.40 6.96 1.18
N MET A 38 -9.68 5.82 0.54
CA MET A 38 -10.02 5.70 -0.88
C MET A 38 -11.48 5.28 -1.14
N ASP A 39 -12.37 5.44 -0.17
CA ASP A 39 -13.79 5.07 -0.25
C ASP A 39 -14.75 6.21 -0.64
N ALA A 40 -14.21 7.40 -0.93
CA ALA A 40 -15.00 8.61 -1.18
C ALA A 40 -15.87 8.59 -2.45
N SER A 41 -15.49 7.80 -3.47
CA SER A 41 -16.24 7.71 -4.72
C SER A 41 -15.92 6.41 -5.49
N PRO A 42 -16.75 5.99 -6.46
CA PRO A 42 -16.47 4.82 -7.30
C PRO A 42 -15.11 4.89 -8.02
N ASP A 43 -14.70 6.07 -8.49
CA ASP A 43 -13.41 6.25 -9.14
C ASP A 43 -12.25 5.98 -8.18
N ARG A 44 -12.39 6.37 -6.90
CA ARG A 44 -11.39 6.08 -5.87
C ARG A 44 -11.30 4.61 -5.51
N LEU A 45 -12.40 3.87 -5.61
CA LEU A 45 -12.39 2.40 -5.48
C LEU A 45 -11.61 1.76 -6.64
N ILE A 46 -11.73 2.30 -7.86
CA ILE A 46 -10.96 1.84 -9.02
C ILE A 46 -9.47 2.17 -8.84
N ASP A 47 -9.15 3.38 -8.37
CA ASP A 47 -7.76 3.78 -8.08
C ASP A 47 -7.13 2.87 -7.02
N PHE A 48 -7.87 2.49 -5.98
CA PHE A 48 -7.40 1.55 -4.96
C PHE A 48 -6.97 0.22 -5.59
N ILE A 49 -7.79 -0.33 -6.49
CA ILE A 49 -7.48 -1.59 -7.18
C ILE A 49 -6.21 -1.45 -8.04
N LYS A 50 -6.12 -0.36 -8.82
CA LYS A 50 -4.97 -0.10 -9.69
C LYS A 50 -3.67 0.01 -8.91
N VAL A 51 -3.68 0.76 -7.81
CA VAL A 51 -2.46 0.95 -7.00
C VAL A 51 -1.97 -0.37 -6.40
N PHE A 52 -2.87 -1.25 -5.94
CA PHE A 52 -2.48 -2.58 -5.49
C PHE A 52 -1.92 -3.47 -6.61
N GLN A 53 -2.51 -3.39 -7.82
CA GLN A 53 -2.00 -4.10 -8.99
C GLN A 53 -0.59 -3.60 -9.36
N ASP A 54 -0.39 -2.28 -9.44
CA ASP A 54 0.90 -1.68 -9.76
C ASP A 54 1.97 -2.05 -8.72
N LEU A 55 1.65 -2.01 -7.43
CA LEU A 55 2.55 -2.41 -6.35
C LEU A 55 2.85 -3.92 -6.39
N GLY A 56 1.87 -4.75 -6.74
CA GLY A 56 2.00 -6.19 -6.89
C GLY A 56 2.88 -6.57 -8.09
N ASP A 57 2.63 -5.96 -9.24
CA ASP A 57 3.38 -6.15 -10.48
C ASP A 57 4.84 -5.68 -10.33
N ALA A 58 5.08 -4.61 -9.56
CA ALA A 58 6.42 -4.18 -9.18
C ALA A 58 7.12 -5.13 -8.17
N GLY A 59 6.40 -6.12 -7.62
CA GLY A 59 6.88 -7.08 -6.64
C GLY A 59 7.14 -6.46 -5.25
N LEU A 60 6.48 -5.33 -4.94
CA LEU A 60 6.65 -4.61 -3.67
C LEU A 60 5.72 -5.15 -2.59
N ILE A 61 4.55 -5.65 -2.98
CA ILE A 61 3.57 -6.28 -2.10
C ILE A 61 3.19 -7.68 -2.59
N THR A 62 2.55 -8.43 -1.70
CA THR A 62 1.88 -9.69 -2.00
C THR A 62 0.54 -9.70 -1.26
N PHE A 63 -0.43 -10.46 -1.76
CA PHE A 63 -1.72 -10.67 -1.13
C PHE A 63 -2.22 -12.07 -1.50
N GLU A 64 -3.05 -12.67 -0.66
CA GLU A 64 -3.61 -14.00 -0.93
C GLU A 64 -4.75 -13.92 -1.95
N ALA A 65 -5.66 -12.96 -1.76
CA ALA A 65 -6.84 -12.83 -2.59
C ALA A 65 -7.25 -11.37 -2.80
N PHE A 66 -7.83 -11.12 -3.97
CA PHE A 66 -8.56 -9.90 -4.27
C PHE A 66 -10.04 -10.24 -4.42
N ILE A 67 -10.90 -9.61 -3.62
CA ILE A 67 -12.33 -9.88 -3.58
C ILE A 67 -13.09 -8.60 -3.96
N VAL A 68 -14.07 -8.73 -4.86
CA VAL A 68 -15.06 -7.67 -5.15
C VAL A 68 -16.44 -8.19 -4.77
N GLY A 69 -17.05 -7.58 -3.76
CA GLY A 69 -18.35 -7.99 -3.25
C GLY A 69 -19.25 -6.82 -2.83
N PRO A 70 -20.39 -7.09 -2.16
CA PRO A 70 -21.33 -6.06 -1.70
C PRO A 70 -20.70 -4.99 -0.79
N GLY A 71 -19.59 -5.30 -0.13
CA GLY A 71 -18.81 -4.37 0.69
C GLY A 71 -17.71 -3.61 -0.05
N GLY A 72 -17.64 -3.71 -1.38
CA GLY A 72 -16.57 -3.11 -2.19
C GLY A 72 -15.34 -4.01 -2.36
N PRO A 73 -14.27 -3.50 -2.98
CA PRO A 73 -13.03 -4.24 -3.17
C PRO A 73 -12.27 -4.45 -1.85
N GLN A 74 -11.63 -5.60 -1.71
CA GLN A 74 -10.81 -5.96 -0.55
C GLN A 74 -9.56 -6.74 -0.98
N MET A 75 -8.44 -6.45 -0.33
CA MET A 75 -7.17 -7.18 -0.47
C MET A 75 -6.96 -8.00 0.78
N ILE A 76 -7.02 -9.32 0.66
CA ILE A 76 -6.94 -10.26 1.78
C ILE A 76 -5.49 -10.67 1.97
N ASP A 77 -5.06 -10.71 3.24
CA ASP A 77 -3.73 -11.11 3.68
C ASP A 77 -2.59 -10.43 2.88
N ALA A 78 -2.73 -9.12 2.70
CA ALA A 78 -1.75 -8.28 2.04
C ALA A 78 -0.53 -8.01 2.96
N ALA A 79 0.67 -8.02 2.40
CA ALA A 79 1.91 -7.72 3.10
C ALA A 79 2.98 -7.14 2.17
N LEU A 80 3.96 -6.44 2.76
CA LEU A 80 5.17 -6.03 2.06
C LEU A 80 6.08 -7.22 1.81
N THR A 81 6.55 -7.38 0.57
CA THR A 81 7.60 -8.37 0.25
C THR A 81 8.93 -7.96 0.87
N ALA A 82 9.91 -8.87 0.89
CA ALA A 82 11.27 -8.51 1.30
C ALA A 82 11.86 -7.37 0.45
N ARG A 83 11.57 -7.38 -0.86
CA ARG A 83 11.95 -6.32 -1.81
C ARG A 83 11.27 -5.00 -1.47
N GLY A 84 9.94 -5.02 -1.28
CA GLY A 84 9.18 -3.83 -0.89
C GLY A 84 9.72 -3.21 0.39
N ARG A 85 10.05 -4.04 1.39
CA ARG A 85 10.65 -3.54 2.64
C ARG A 85 12.02 -2.89 2.44
N ALA A 86 12.87 -3.50 1.62
CA ALA A 86 14.21 -2.98 1.35
C ALA A 86 14.18 -1.64 0.60
N LEU A 87 13.28 -1.50 -0.38
CA LEU A 87 13.20 -0.30 -1.21
C LEU A 87 12.45 0.86 -0.54
N LEU A 88 11.39 0.56 0.23
CA LEU A 88 10.49 1.58 0.78
C LEU A 88 10.75 1.90 2.26
N GLY A 89 11.50 1.05 2.96
CA GLY A 89 11.78 1.20 4.38
C GLY A 89 12.47 2.49 4.80
N PRO A 90 13.46 3.02 4.05
CA PRO A 90 14.09 4.30 4.38
C PRO A 90 13.08 5.45 4.49
N ASP A 91 12.15 5.55 3.53
CA ASP A 91 11.14 6.61 3.50
C ASP A 91 10.11 6.44 4.64
N MET A 92 9.72 5.20 4.95
CA MET A 92 8.80 4.92 6.05
C MET A 92 9.41 5.25 7.42
N ASN A 93 10.68 4.91 7.63
CA ASN A 93 11.38 5.24 8.86
C ASN A 93 11.56 6.75 9.03
N ALA A 94 11.87 7.47 7.95
CA ALA A 94 11.95 8.92 7.96
C ALA A 94 10.58 9.56 8.30
N ALA A 95 9.50 9.07 7.69
CA ALA A 95 8.14 9.55 7.96
C ALA A 95 7.72 9.31 9.42
N LEU A 96 8.06 8.16 9.99
CA LEU A 96 7.80 7.86 11.42
C LEU A 96 8.60 8.76 12.35
N ALA A 97 9.88 9.00 12.06
CA ALA A 97 10.73 9.87 12.87
C ALA A 97 10.19 11.33 12.89
N VAL A 98 9.74 11.85 11.75
CA VAL A 98 9.12 13.20 11.69
C VAL A 98 7.85 13.26 12.55
N ARG A 99 7.00 12.22 12.52
CA ARG A 99 5.78 12.19 13.35
C ARG A 99 6.08 12.20 14.84
N GLN A 100 7.13 11.51 15.29
CA GLN A 100 7.55 11.50 16.71
C GLN A 100 8.10 12.83 17.20
N LEU A 101 8.66 13.66 16.30
CA LEU A 101 9.18 14.99 16.66
C LEU A 101 8.08 16.06 16.72
N ALA A 102 6.92 15.80 16.11
CA ALA A 102 5.78 16.71 16.06
C ALA A 102 4.77 16.51 17.21
N SER A 103 5.01 15.53 18.10
CA SER A 103 4.19 15.19 19.28
C SER A 103 4.88 15.61 20.57
#